data_AF-F3NKW3-F1
#
_entry.id   AF-F3NKW3-F1
#
_cell.length_a   1.000
_cell.length_b   1.000
_cell.length_c   1.000
_cell.angle_alpha   90.00
_cell.angle_beta   90.00
_cell.angle_gamma   90.00
#
_symmetry.space_group_name_H-M   'P 1'
#
loop_
_entity.id
_entity.type
_entity.pdbx_description
1 polymer ?
#
loop_
_entity_poly.entity_id
_entity_poly.type
_entity_poly.pdbx_seq_one_letter_code
_entity_poly.pdbx_strand_id
1 'polypeptide(L)'
;MGWDAAGMVWSRESLAGVGGGGVVSGGGSGGGAGDVDAVVARMRALGAAWPEWDGVGVFNRVYLAVTEEMDRRLEAGEFTDRRGASTLDVRFAERYLTVAERGPVPACWRPLFQFRRHPGVRPLQFALAGINAHIGHDLALAVVDACQVLGCEPEDLEDDFERVGDVLLAMEERIREELMPGPDLLQVADPLTHLLGSWSLERAREAGWSSARALWALRGLPELAGEFAARLDAVVGLASRMLLTPLGRWDPGAR
;
A
#
# COMPACT_ATOMS: atom_id res chain seq x y z
N MET A 1 -3.26 34.20 26.85
CA MET A 1 -4.40 33.66 26.08
C MET A 1 -4.23 32.14 26.16
N GLY A 2 -4.63 31.46 27.25
CA GLY A 2 -6.03 31.17 27.63
C GLY A 2 -6.65 30.42 26.46
N TRP A 3 -6.92 29.11 26.53
CA TRP A 3 -8.01 28.49 27.28
C TRP A 3 -7.66 27.11 27.88
N ASP A 4 -8.02 26.92 29.15
CA ASP A 4 -8.31 25.62 29.80
C ASP A 4 -9.80 25.33 29.67
N ALA A 5 -10.18 24.06 29.55
CA ALA A 5 -11.48 23.56 29.99
C ALA A 5 -11.39 22.07 30.36
N ALA A 6 -11.50 21.81 31.65
CA ALA A 6 -11.65 20.50 32.25
C ALA A 6 -13.08 19.97 32.13
N GLY A 7 -13.20 18.64 32.10
CA GLY A 7 -14.26 17.91 32.81
C GLY A 7 -15.33 17.24 31.95
N MET A 8 -15.31 15.90 31.90
CA MET A 8 -16.49 15.10 32.26
C MET A 8 -16.11 13.65 32.57
N VAL A 9 -16.33 13.30 33.83
CA VAL A 9 -16.39 11.95 34.40
C VAL A 9 -17.72 11.32 34.01
N TRP A 10 -17.72 10.06 33.59
CA TRP A 10 -18.90 9.19 33.75
C TRP A 10 -18.47 7.86 34.38
N SER A 11 -18.88 7.72 35.65
CA SER A 11 -18.82 6.49 36.42
C SER A 11 -19.92 5.51 35.99
N ARG A 12 -19.59 4.23 36.17
CA ARG A 12 -20.46 3.05 36.14
C ARG A 12 -21.79 3.23 36.86
N GLU A 13 -22.85 2.69 36.28
CA GLU A 13 -23.83 1.90 37.03
C GLU A 13 -24.52 0.86 36.13
N SER A 14 -24.96 -0.20 36.80
CA SER A 14 -25.29 -1.53 36.29
C SER A 14 -26.78 -1.77 36.45
N LEU A 15 -27.44 -2.42 35.49
CA LEU A 15 -28.64 -3.21 35.75
C LEU A 15 -28.61 -4.53 34.95
N ALA A 16 -28.95 -5.58 35.68
CA ALA A 16 -28.82 -6.99 35.34
C ALA A 16 -30.00 -7.53 34.53
N GLY A 17 -29.80 -8.70 33.89
CA GLY A 17 -30.75 -9.80 34.06
C GLY A 17 -31.18 -10.62 32.83
N VAL A 18 -30.57 -11.81 32.71
CA VAL A 18 -31.19 -13.14 32.43
C VAL A 18 -31.87 -13.43 31.09
N GLY A 19 -31.45 -14.54 30.44
CA GLY A 19 -32.36 -15.40 29.67
C GLY A 19 -31.71 -16.13 28.49
N GLY A 20 -31.54 -17.45 28.60
CA GLY A 20 -30.82 -18.29 27.64
C GLY A 20 -31.57 -18.63 26.34
N GLY A 21 -30.85 -19.30 25.44
CA GLY A 21 -31.42 -19.87 24.22
C GLY A 21 -30.36 -20.09 23.14
N GLY A 22 -29.73 -21.26 23.12
CA GLY A 22 -28.74 -21.61 22.12
C GLY A 22 -29.36 -21.78 20.73
N VAL A 23 -28.64 -21.30 19.71
CA VAL A 23 -28.71 -21.81 18.34
C VAL A 23 -27.29 -21.85 17.81
N VAL A 24 -26.89 -23.06 17.41
CA VAL A 24 -25.62 -23.36 16.75
C VAL A 24 -25.71 -22.84 15.32
N SER A 25 -24.88 -21.87 14.96
CA SER A 25 -24.68 -21.42 13.58
C SER A 25 -23.19 -21.45 13.26
N GLY A 26 -22.86 -22.21 12.21
CA GLY A 26 -21.52 -22.64 11.84
C GLY A 26 -20.49 -21.51 11.71
N GLY A 27 -19.33 -21.75 12.32
CA GLY A 27 -18.17 -20.88 12.25
C GLY A 27 -17.56 -20.86 10.85
N GLY A 28 -17.73 -19.73 10.18
CA GLY A 28 -16.84 -19.24 9.14
C GLY A 28 -16.21 -17.93 9.64
N SER A 29 -15.31 -18.01 10.60
CA SER A 29 -14.60 -16.87 11.17
C SER A 29 -13.12 -17.22 11.28
N GLY A 30 -12.36 -16.96 10.22
CA GLY A 30 -10.91 -17.24 10.20
C GLY A 30 -10.03 -16.28 9.41
N GLY A 31 -10.58 -15.42 8.54
CA GLY A 31 -9.78 -14.73 7.51
C GLY A 31 -9.25 -13.34 7.86
N GLY A 32 -8.84 -13.09 9.11
CA GLY A 32 -8.36 -11.78 9.53
C GLY A 32 -6.83 -11.73 9.63
N ALA A 33 -6.32 -12.01 10.84
CA ALA A 33 -4.89 -12.02 11.13
C ALA A 33 -4.15 -13.15 10.37
N GLY A 34 -4.74 -14.35 10.30
CA GLY A 34 -4.10 -15.50 9.64
C GLY A 34 -3.85 -15.31 8.14
N ASP A 35 -4.62 -14.44 7.47
CA ASP A 35 -4.45 -14.14 6.06
C ASP A 35 -3.35 -13.08 5.85
N VAL A 36 -3.25 -12.09 6.73
CA VAL A 36 -2.16 -11.09 6.73
C VAL A 36 -0.82 -11.74 7.12
N ASP A 37 -0.81 -12.62 8.11
CA ASP A 37 0.36 -13.44 8.49
C ASP A 37 0.92 -14.23 7.29
N ALA A 38 0.03 -14.82 6.49
CA ALA A 38 0.42 -15.59 5.30
C ALA A 38 1.05 -14.69 4.23
N VAL A 39 0.50 -13.49 4.03
CA VAL A 39 1.06 -12.46 3.15
C VAL A 39 2.47 -12.05 3.61
N VAL A 40 2.63 -11.72 4.89
CA VAL A 40 3.92 -11.34 5.50
C VAL A 40 4.95 -12.45 5.32
N ALA A 41 4.57 -13.71 5.57
CA ALA A 41 5.46 -14.86 5.40
C ALA A 41 5.96 -14.99 3.94
N ARG A 42 5.08 -14.79 2.96
CA ARG A 42 5.44 -14.83 1.53
C ARG A 42 6.38 -13.70 1.15
N MET A 43 6.12 -12.47 1.59
CA MET A 43 7.02 -11.32 1.35
C MET A 43 8.40 -11.53 1.96
N ARG A 44 8.49 -12.10 3.17
CA ARG A 44 9.76 -12.46 3.82
C ARG A 44 10.51 -13.54 3.01
N ALA A 45 9.81 -14.57 2.53
CA ALA A 45 10.41 -15.61 1.71
C ALA A 45 10.96 -15.07 0.38
N LEU A 46 10.20 -14.19 -0.30
CA LEU A 46 10.64 -13.49 -1.50
C LEU A 46 11.87 -12.62 -1.24
N GLY A 47 11.83 -11.82 -0.17
CA GLY A 47 12.95 -10.98 0.24
C GLY A 47 14.23 -11.77 0.52
N ALA A 48 14.12 -12.93 1.20
CA ALA A 48 15.25 -13.81 1.47
C ALA A 48 15.83 -14.49 0.21
N ALA A 49 15.02 -14.64 -0.84
CA ALA A 49 15.44 -15.25 -2.10
C ALA A 49 16.18 -14.29 -3.03
N TRP A 50 16.11 -12.97 -2.79
CA TRP A 50 16.74 -11.97 -3.65
C TRP A 50 17.99 -11.34 -3.00
N PRO A 51 19.01 -10.98 -3.81
CA PRO A 51 20.11 -10.18 -3.32
C PRO A 51 19.63 -8.83 -2.76
N GLU A 52 20.36 -8.29 -1.79
CA GLU A 52 20.01 -7.02 -1.12
C GLU A 52 19.83 -5.84 -2.08
N TRP A 53 20.63 -5.82 -3.15
CA TRP A 53 20.66 -4.80 -4.20
C TRP A 53 19.57 -4.97 -5.27
N ASP A 54 18.78 -6.05 -5.22
CA ASP A 54 17.71 -6.25 -6.19
C ASP A 54 16.62 -5.18 -6.03
N GLY A 55 16.32 -4.45 -7.11
CA GLY A 55 15.37 -3.34 -7.08
C GLY A 55 13.94 -3.75 -6.69
N VAL A 56 13.50 -4.94 -7.09
CA VAL A 56 12.20 -5.48 -6.63
C VAL A 56 12.29 -5.81 -5.14
N GLY A 57 13.42 -6.34 -4.70
CA GLY A 57 13.71 -6.58 -3.28
C GLY A 57 13.73 -5.30 -2.43
N VAL A 58 14.18 -4.17 -2.97
CA VAL A 58 14.10 -2.87 -2.28
C VAL A 58 12.65 -2.50 -2.00
N PHE A 59 11.78 -2.54 -3.01
CA PHE A 59 10.35 -2.28 -2.81
C PHE A 59 9.70 -3.31 -1.88
N ASN A 60 10.04 -4.59 -2.01
CA ASN A 60 9.52 -5.66 -1.14
C ASN A 60 9.77 -5.36 0.35
N ARG A 61 10.97 -4.87 0.70
CA ARG A 61 11.30 -4.53 2.09
C ARG A 61 10.46 -3.36 2.61
N VAL A 62 10.29 -2.33 1.78
CA VAL A 62 9.43 -1.19 2.10
C VAL A 62 7.99 -1.64 2.32
N TYR A 63 7.46 -2.47 1.40
CA TYR A 63 6.08 -2.91 1.49
C TYR A 63 5.86 -3.90 2.63
N LEU A 64 6.81 -4.80 2.90
CA LEU A 64 6.77 -5.68 4.06
C LEU A 64 6.64 -4.89 5.37
N ALA A 65 7.40 -3.79 5.53
CA ALA A 65 7.30 -2.95 6.73
C ALA A 65 5.91 -2.29 6.86
N VAL A 66 5.29 -1.90 5.74
CA VAL A 66 3.89 -1.40 5.71
C VAL A 66 2.93 -2.50 6.15
N THR A 67 3.02 -3.70 5.58
CA THR A 67 2.12 -4.80 5.88
C THR A 67 2.26 -5.29 7.33
N GLU A 68 3.48 -5.36 7.87
CA GLU A 68 3.72 -5.70 9.28
C GLU A 68 3.12 -4.66 10.23
N GLU A 69 3.18 -3.37 9.89
CA GLU A 69 2.55 -2.31 10.66
C GLU A 69 1.01 -2.35 10.56
N MET A 70 0.46 -2.64 9.38
CA MET A 70 -0.98 -2.88 9.19
C MET A 70 -1.46 -4.03 10.08
N ASP A 71 -0.75 -5.16 10.08
CA ASP A 71 -1.06 -6.32 10.90
C ASP A 71 -1.08 -5.96 12.40
N ARG A 72 -0.04 -5.27 12.88
CA ARG A 72 0.05 -4.79 14.27
C ARG A 72 -1.15 -3.92 14.65
N ARG A 73 -1.59 -3.00 13.78
CA ARG A 73 -2.74 -2.12 14.03
C ARG A 73 -4.07 -2.88 14.00
N LEU A 74 -4.20 -3.90 13.13
CA LEU A 74 -5.35 -4.80 13.11
C LEU A 74 -5.46 -5.61 14.40
N GLU A 75 -4.33 -6.11 14.93
CA GLU A 75 -4.27 -6.80 16.22
C GLU A 75 -4.60 -5.88 17.40
N ALA A 76 -4.14 -4.64 17.36
CA ALA A 76 -4.41 -3.62 18.37
C ALA A 76 -5.87 -3.11 18.36
N GLY A 77 -6.67 -3.46 17.35
CA GLY A 77 -8.06 -3.04 17.24
C GLY A 77 -8.23 -1.58 16.86
N GLU A 78 -7.25 -1.00 16.15
CA GLU A 78 -7.26 0.41 15.74
C GLU A 78 -8.22 0.70 14.55
N PHE A 79 -8.78 -0.35 13.93
CA PHE A 79 -9.73 -0.27 12.84
C PHE A 79 -11.17 -0.50 13.31
N THR A 80 -12.07 0.40 12.93
CA THR A 80 -13.53 0.31 13.22
C THR A 80 -14.14 -0.92 12.55
N ASP A 81 -13.84 -1.15 11.27
CA ASP A 81 -14.19 -2.38 10.57
C ASP A 81 -12.93 -3.21 10.27
N ARG A 82 -12.60 -4.09 11.21
CA ARG A 82 -11.47 -5.02 11.05
C ARG A 82 -11.62 -5.91 9.81
N ARG A 83 -12.85 -6.27 9.43
CA ARG A 83 -13.09 -7.16 8.29
C ARG A 83 -12.86 -6.43 6.97
N GLY A 84 -13.37 -5.20 6.85
CA GLY A 84 -13.12 -4.30 5.73
C GLY A 84 -11.62 -4.06 5.52
N ALA A 85 -10.95 -3.58 6.56
CA ALA A 85 -9.53 -3.30 6.55
C ALA A 85 -8.66 -4.52 6.19
N SER A 86 -8.87 -5.68 6.83
CA SER A 86 -8.10 -6.91 6.51
C SER A 86 -8.37 -7.43 5.10
N THR A 87 -9.62 -7.34 4.62
CA THR A 87 -9.96 -7.77 3.26
C THR A 87 -9.24 -6.88 2.23
N LEU A 88 -9.26 -5.55 2.43
CA LEU A 88 -8.57 -4.63 1.55
C LEU A 88 -7.05 -4.84 1.58
N ASP A 89 -6.45 -4.96 2.76
CA ASP A 89 -5.00 -5.17 2.93
C ASP A 89 -4.52 -6.45 2.24
N VAL A 90 -5.19 -7.59 2.49
CA VAL A 90 -4.86 -8.86 1.84
C VAL A 90 -5.04 -8.77 0.33
N ARG A 91 -6.15 -8.19 -0.15
CA ARG A 91 -6.38 -8.03 -1.61
C ARG A 91 -5.32 -7.15 -2.24
N PHE A 92 -4.92 -6.08 -1.58
CA PHE A 92 -3.86 -5.20 -2.07
C PHE A 92 -2.54 -5.96 -2.16
N ALA A 93 -2.16 -6.68 -1.11
CA ALA A 93 -0.93 -7.45 -1.07
C ALA A 93 -0.86 -8.59 -2.08
N GLU A 94 -1.96 -9.31 -2.31
CA GLU A 94 -2.03 -10.38 -3.30
C GLU A 94 -1.75 -9.90 -4.72
N ARG A 95 -2.08 -8.64 -5.05
CA ARG A 95 -1.78 -8.06 -6.36
C ARG A 95 -0.28 -7.91 -6.56
N TYR A 96 0.42 -7.39 -5.55
CA TYR A 96 1.88 -7.32 -5.56
C TYR A 96 2.50 -8.72 -5.59
N LEU A 97 2.06 -9.63 -4.71
CA LEU A 97 2.61 -10.99 -4.63
C LEU A 97 2.46 -11.76 -5.94
N THR A 98 1.32 -11.60 -6.63
CA THR A 98 1.12 -12.17 -7.97
C THR A 98 2.22 -11.73 -8.93
N VAL A 99 2.56 -10.44 -8.93
CA VAL A 99 3.63 -9.88 -9.77
C VAL A 99 5.01 -10.34 -9.31
N ALA A 100 5.26 -10.36 -8.01
CA ALA A 100 6.53 -10.78 -7.41
C ALA A 100 6.88 -12.25 -7.69
N GLU A 101 5.89 -13.14 -7.62
CA GLU A 101 6.06 -14.58 -7.77
C GLU A 101 6.00 -15.06 -9.21
N ARG A 102 5.11 -14.45 -10.02
CA ARG A 102 4.80 -14.94 -11.38
C ARG A 102 5.34 -14.04 -12.48
N GLY A 103 5.74 -12.81 -12.15
CA GLY A 103 6.31 -11.84 -13.06
C GLY A 103 5.39 -10.65 -13.40
N PRO A 104 5.94 -9.59 -14.02
CA PRO A 104 5.28 -8.29 -14.20
C PRO A 104 4.39 -8.25 -15.44
N VAL A 105 3.24 -8.93 -15.39
CA VAL A 105 2.26 -8.85 -16.47
C VAL A 105 1.76 -7.41 -16.67
N PRO A 106 1.31 -6.69 -15.61
CA PRO A 106 0.88 -5.30 -15.75
C PRO A 106 2.03 -4.41 -16.24
N ALA A 107 1.71 -3.47 -17.12
CA ALA A 107 2.64 -2.50 -17.67
C ALA A 107 3.24 -1.58 -16.60
N CYS A 108 2.51 -1.31 -15.50
CA CYS A 108 2.93 -0.49 -14.38
C CYS A 108 4.14 -1.07 -13.63
N TRP A 109 4.21 -2.39 -13.52
CA TRP A 109 5.26 -3.13 -12.83
C TRP A 109 6.45 -3.49 -13.73
N ARG A 110 6.22 -3.62 -15.04
CA ARG A 110 7.24 -4.05 -16.00
C ARG A 110 8.57 -3.28 -15.92
N PRO A 111 8.59 -1.94 -15.80
CA PRO A 111 9.84 -1.19 -15.70
C PRO A 111 10.68 -1.59 -14.48
N LEU A 112 10.07 -1.74 -13.31
CA LEU A 112 10.80 -2.09 -12.08
C LEU A 112 11.55 -3.41 -12.25
N PHE A 113 10.90 -4.42 -12.83
CA PHE A 113 11.52 -5.73 -13.09
C PHE A 113 12.59 -5.68 -14.18
N GLN A 114 12.40 -4.86 -15.23
CA GLN A 114 13.40 -4.68 -16.29
C GLN A 114 14.68 -4.02 -15.75
N PHE A 115 14.53 -3.02 -14.88
CA PHE A 115 15.64 -2.26 -14.31
C PHE A 115 16.18 -2.82 -12.99
N ARG A 116 15.61 -3.90 -12.43
CA ARG A 116 15.89 -4.41 -11.06
C ARG A 116 17.36 -4.69 -10.73
N ARG A 117 18.25 -4.75 -11.74
CA ARG A 117 19.70 -4.97 -11.58
C ARG A 117 20.55 -3.84 -12.17
N HIS A 118 19.94 -2.74 -12.58
CA HIS A 118 20.60 -1.69 -13.34
C HIS A 118 21.51 -0.86 -12.41
N PRO A 119 22.84 -0.81 -12.65
CA PRO A 119 23.80 -0.21 -11.72
C PRO A 119 23.72 1.33 -11.64
N GLY A 120 22.98 1.95 -12.56
CA GLY A 120 22.72 3.39 -12.55
C GLY A 120 21.37 3.79 -11.94
N VAL A 121 20.58 2.82 -11.45
CA VAL A 121 19.32 3.10 -10.77
C VAL A 121 19.50 2.89 -9.28
N ARG A 122 19.00 3.85 -8.51
CA ARG A 122 19.24 3.97 -7.08
C ARG A 122 18.14 3.24 -6.27
N PRO A 123 18.43 2.73 -5.05
CA PRO A 123 17.41 2.12 -4.18
C PRO A 123 16.14 2.96 -4.02
N LEU A 124 16.28 4.28 -3.82
CA LEU A 124 15.13 5.18 -3.72
C LEU A 124 14.25 5.19 -4.98
N GLN A 125 14.85 5.16 -6.17
CA GLN A 125 14.09 5.09 -7.43
C GLN A 125 13.31 3.79 -7.55
N PHE A 126 13.88 2.67 -7.08
CA PHE A 126 13.17 1.39 -7.05
C PHE A 126 12.00 1.39 -6.07
N ALA A 127 12.19 1.94 -4.87
CA ALA A 127 11.11 2.09 -3.89
C ALA A 127 9.97 2.93 -4.48
N LEU A 128 10.26 4.12 -5.00
CA LEU A 128 9.26 5.03 -5.57
C LEU A 128 8.57 4.44 -6.80
N ALA A 129 9.28 3.75 -7.68
CA ALA A 129 8.66 3.08 -8.83
C ALA A 129 7.72 1.95 -8.40
N GLY A 130 8.07 1.19 -7.35
CA GLY A 130 7.19 0.18 -6.78
C GLY A 130 5.95 0.78 -6.13
N ILE A 131 6.12 1.85 -5.33
CA ILE A 131 4.99 2.55 -4.70
C ILE A 131 4.07 3.16 -5.76
N ASN A 132 4.64 3.78 -6.81
CA ASN A 132 3.89 4.29 -7.94
C ASN A 132 3.05 3.20 -8.63
N ALA A 133 3.64 2.04 -8.92
CA ALA A 133 2.91 0.92 -9.53
C ALA A 133 1.81 0.39 -8.59
N HIS A 134 2.12 0.22 -7.32
CA HIS A 134 1.22 -0.37 -6.35
C HIS A 134 0.03 0.55 -6.03
N ILE A 135 0.30 1.81 -5.67
CA ILE A 135 -0.76 2.76 -5.31
C ILE A 135 -1.51 3.26 -6.54
N GLY A 136 -0.78 3.56 -7.63
CA GLY A 136 -1.37 4.14 -8.83
C GLY A 136 -2.25 3.17 -9.63
N HIS A 137 -2.08 1.85 -9.44
CA HIS A 137 -2.82 0.85 -10.21
C HIS A 137 -3.43 -0.24 -9.33
N ASP A 138 -2.64 -0.90 -8.47
CA ASP A 138 -3.12 -2.07 -7.72
C ASP A 138 -4.15 -1.68 -6.67
N LEU A 139 -3.98 -0.54 -5.99
CA LEU A 139 -4.89 -0.11 -4.93
C LEU A 139 -6.32 0.09 -5.45
N ALA A 140 -6.46 0.74 -6.61
CA ALA A 140 -7.78 0.97 -7.20
C ALA A 140 -8.53 -0.33 -7.50
N LEU A 141 -7.80 -1.34 -7.98
CA LEU A 141 -8.36 -2.65 -8.29
C LEU A 141 -8.60 -3.48 -7.02
N ALA A 142 -7.74 -3.35 -6.00
CA ALA A 142 -7.92 -3.98 -4.71
C ALA A 142 -9.18 -3.49 -3.98
N VAL A 143 -9.49 -2.19 -4.04
CA VAL A 143 -10.75 -1.63 -3.51
C VAL A 143 -11.95 -2.24 -4.22
N VAL A 144 -11.94 -2.30 -5.56
CA VAL A 144 -13.03 -2.93 -6.32
C VAL A 144 -13.21 -4.40 -5.96
N ASP A 145 -12.12 -5.16 -5.87
CA ASP A 145 -12.14 -6.57 -5.47
C ASP A 145 -12.67 -6.73 -4.02
N ALA A 146 -12.28 -5.84 -3.10
CA ALA A 146 -12.75 -5.85 -1.71
C ALA A 146 -14.25 -5.56 -1.61
N CYS A 147 -14.74 -4.53 -2.31
CA CYS A 147 -16.18 -4.22 -2.38
C CYS A 147 -16.99 -5.41 -2.90
N GLN A 148 -16.50 -6.12 -3.93
CA GLN A 148 -17.16 -7.33 -4.44
C GLN A 148 -17.21 -8.45 -3.40
N VAL A 149 -16.12 -8.68 -2.67
CA VAL A 149 -16.02 -9.72 -1.64
C VAL A 149 -16.90 -9.42 -0.43
N LEU A 150 -16.98 -8.15 -0.04
CA LEU A 150 -17.74 -7.70 1.12
C LEU A 150 -19.21 -7.45 0.80
N GLY A 151 -19.55 -7.25 -0.48
CA GLY A 151 -20.90 -6.91 -0.91
C GLY A 151 -21.30 -5.49 -0.53
N CYS A 152 -20.35 -4.55 -0.54
CA CYS A 152 -20.52 -3.15 -0.15
C CYS A 152 -20.18 -2.20 -1.30
N GLU A 153 -20.53 -0.92 -1.16
CA GLU A 153 -20.10 0.13 -2.10
C GLU A 153 -18.74 0.71 -1.64
N PRO A 154 -17.96 1.36 -2.52
CA PRO A 154 -16.68 1.97 -2.15
C PRO A 154 -16.79 2.94 -0.97
N GLU A 155 -17.85 3.73 -0.89
CA GLU A 155 -18.10 4.66 0.21
C GLU A 155 -18.09 3.97 1.59
N ASP A 156 -18.46 2.69 1.67
CA ASP A 156 -18.42 1.92 2.92
C ASP A 156 -16.99 1.56 3.35
N LEU A 157 -16.00 1.64 2.44
CA LEU A 157 -14.58 1.36 2.69
C LEU A 157 -13.72 2.65 2.79
N GLU A 158 -14.31 3.84 2.69
CA GLU A 158 -13.56 5.10 2.65
C GLU A 158 -12.71 5.31 3.93
N ASP A 159 -13.29 5.06 5.11
CA ASP A 159 -12.56 5.18 6.38
C ASP A 159 -11.38 4.20 6.48
N ASP A 160 -11.53 2.97 5.99
CA ASP A 160 -10.47 1.98 6.01
C ASP A 160 -9.38 2.32 4.97
N PHE A 161 -9.79 2.83 3.81
CA PHE A 161 -8.88 3.35 2.79
C PHE A 161 -8.03 4.52 3.33
N GLU A 162 -8.66 5.43 4.07
CA GLU A 162 -7.97 6.56 4.69
C GLU A 162 -6.93 6.09 5.70
N ARG A 163 -7.29 5.14 6.57
CA ARG A 163 -6.35 4.55 7.55
C ARG A 163 -5.19 3.80 6.92
N VAL A 164 -5.43 3.06 5.83
CA VAL A 164 -4.34 2.44 5.05
C VAL A 164 -3.38 3.53 4.54
N GLY A 165 -3.92 4.67 4.10
CA GLY A 165 -3.10 5.81 3.70
C GLY A 165 -2.28 6.44 4.83
N ASP A 166 -2.82 6.49 6.06
CA ASP A 166 -2.06 6.97 7.23
C ASP A 166 -0.84 6.08 7.52
N VAL A 167 -0.98 4.77 7.36
CA VAL A 167 0.14 3.82 7.52
C VAL A 167 1.17 4.03 6.40
N LEU A 168 0.72 4.22 5.17
CA LEU A 168 1.60 4.49 4.03
C LEU A 168 2.37 5.81 4.21
N LEU A 169 1.72 6.88 4.71
CA LEU A 169 2.32 8.20 4.93
C LEU A 169 3.42 8.16 5.99
N ALA A 170 3.19 7.45 7.09
CA ALA A 170 4.21 7.27 8.12
C ALA A 170 5.48 6.57 7.59
N MET A 171 5.34 5.74 6.56
CA MET A 171 6.46 5.04 5.92
C MET A 171 7.16 5.88 4.85
N GLU A 172 6.49 6.85 4.21
CA GLU A 172 7.14 7.79 3.29
C GLU A 172 8.31 8.52 3.97
N GLU A 173 8.10 9.00 5.19
CA GLU A 173 9.13 9.69 5.95
C GLU A 173 10.30 8.74 6.26
N ARG A 174 9.99 7.50 6.63
CA ARG A 174 11.01 6.47 6.92
C ARG A 174 11.81 6.07 5.68
N ILE A 175 11.17 5.95 4.52
CA ILE A 175 11.82 5.67 3.24
C ILE A 175 12.79 6.81 2.88
N ARG A 176 12.39 8.06 3.14
CA ARG A 176 13.25 9.23 2.93
C ARG A 176 14.47 9.17 3.84
N GLU A 177 14.29 8.87 5.12
CA GLU A 177 15.37 8.76 6.09
C GLU A 177 16.35 7.60 5.79
N GLU A 178 15.82 6.42 5.46
CA GLU A 178 16.62 5.21 5.24
C GLU A 178 17.33 5.19 3.88
N LEU A 179 16.71 5.75 2.84
CA LEU A 179 17.26 5.72 1.47
C LEU A 179 17.99 7.01 1.07
N MET A 180 17.93 8.07 1.88
CA MET A 180 18.77 9.27 1.76
C MET A 180 19.48 9.65 3.08
N PRO A 181 20.37 8.78 3.62
CA PRO A 181 21.11 9.09 4.83
C PRO A 181 22.25 10.09 4.55
N GLY A 182 21.99 11.40 4.67
CA GLY A 182 23.02 12.43 4.56
C GLY A 182 22.50 13.87 4.60
N PRO A 183 23.38 14.88 4.80
CA PRO A 183 23.00 16.29 4.90
C PRO A 183 22.51 16.93 3.58
N ASP A 184 22.34 16.14 2.51
CA ASP A 184 22.01 16.60 1.15
C ASP A 184 20.52 16.92 0.91
N LEU A 185 19.68 16.94 1.96
CA LEU A 185 18.33 17.52 1.88
C LEU A 185 18.33 19.00 1.44
N LEU A 186 19.49 19.67 1.49
CA LEU A 186 19.64 21.09 1.15
C LEU A 186 20.08 21.36 -0.30
N GLN A 187 20.46 20.36 -1.09
CA GLN A 187 20.77 20.55 -2.51
C GLN A 187 19.52 20.32 -3.35
N VAL A 188 18.70 21.37 -3.48
CA VAL A 188 17.49 21.35 -4.33
C VAL A 188 17.81 20.84 -5.73
N ALA A 189 19.02 21.07 -6.25
CA ALA A 189 19.46 20.65 -7.59
C ALA A 189 19.83 19.16 -7.74
N ASP A 190 19.90 18.36 -6.66
CA ASP A 190 20.12 16.92 -6.80
C ASP A 190 18.88 16.26 -7.43
N PRO A 191 19.03 15.44 -8.50
CA PRO A 191 17.89 14.81 -9.17
C PRO A 191 17.00 13.97 -8.25
N LEU A 192 17.52 13.37 -7.17
CA LEU A 192 16.70 12.63 -6.21
C LEU A 192 15.89 13.56 -5.31
N THR A 193 16.50 14.65 -4.83
CA THR A 193 15.81 15.66 -4.02
C THR A 193 14.66 16.29 -4.82
N HIS A 194 14.88 16.61 -6.10
CA HIS A 194 13.82 17.06 -7.00
C HIS A 194 12.74 15.99 -7.21
N LEU A 195 13.12 14.73 -7.42
CA LEU A 195 12.19 13.64 -7.67
C LEU A 195 11.30 13.37 -6.44
N LEU A 196 11.87 13.38 -5.23
CA LEU A 196 11.12 13.33 -3.97
C LEU A 196 10.14 14.50 -3.83
N GLY A 197 10.62 15.73 -4.07
CA GLY A 197 9.75 16.91 -3.96
C GLY A 197 8.62 16.94 -5.01
N SER A 198 8.78 16.24 -6.13
CA SER A 198 7.78 16.17 -7.20
C SER A 198 6.76 15.05 -7.04
N TRP A 199 7.04 14.07 -6.18
CA TRP A 199 6.19 12.90 -5.95
C TRP A 199 5.44 13.04 -4.62
N SER A 200 4.14 12.75 -4.60
CA SER A 200 3.29 12.87 -3.41
C SER A 200 2.45 11.62 -3.27
N LEU A 201 2.66 10.90 -2.16
CA LEU A 201 1.89 9.72 -1.80
C LEU A 201 0.40 10.06 -1.63
N GLU A 202 0.10 11.16 -0.95
CA GLU A 202 -1.27 11.65 -0.76
C GLU A 202 -2.00 11.82 -2.10
N ARG A 203 -1.39 12.51 -3.07
CA ARG A 203 -1.99 12.71 -4.40
C ARG A 203 -2.11 11.41 -5.18
N ALA A 204 -1.14 10.50 -5.05
CA ALA A 204 -1.23 9.18 -5.68
C ALA A 204 -2.39 8.36 -5.10
N ARG A 205 -2.61 8.46 -3.77
CA ARG A 205 -3.73 7.81 -3.07
C ARG A 205 -5.07 8.41 -3.48
N GLU A 206 -5.22 9.73 -3.51
CA GLU A 206 -6.44 10.41 -4.00
C GLU A 206 -6.79 9.99 -5.45
N ALA A 207 -5.78 9.89 -6.32
CA ALA A 207 -5.95 9.40 -7.69
C ALA A 207 -6.36 7.92 -7.73
N GLY A 208 -5.78 7.10 -6.85
CA GLY A 208 -6.16 5.70 -6.64
C GLY A 208 -7.62 5.56 -6.22
N TRP A 209 -8.07 6.35 -5.24
CA TRP A 209 -9.47 6.39 -4.79
C TRP A 209 -10.43 6.78 -5.91
N SER A 210 -10.10 7.85 -6.63
CA SER A 210 -10.89 8.32 -7.77
C SER A 210 -10.99 7.24 -8.86
N SER A 211 -9.91 6.52 -9.11
CA SER A 211 -9.86 5.41 -10.06
C SER A 211 -10.70 4.21 -9.59
N ALA A 212 -10.66 3.88 -8.29
CA ALA A 212 -11.48 2.83 -7.71
C ALA A 212 -12.98 3.12 -7.90
N ARG A 213 -13.42 4.34 -7.56
CA ARG A 213 -14.80 4.80 -7.76
C ARG A 213 -15.21 4.75 -9.22
N ALA A 214 -14.34 5.19 -10.13
CA ALA A 214 -14.61 5.13 -11.57
C ALA A 214 -14.78 3.68 -12.07
N LEU A 215 -13.85 2.79 -11.69
CA LEU A 215 -13.92 1.36 -12.01
C LEU A 215 -15.18 0.71 -11.45
N TRP A 216 -15.54 1.04 -10.20
CA TRP A 216 -16.75 0.56 -9.58
C TRP A 216 -18.01 1.04 -10.29
N ALA A 217 -18.09 2.32 -10.67
CA ALA A 217 -19.22 2.84 -11.45
C ALA A 217 -19.34 2.14 -12.82
N LEU A 218 -18.20 1.76 -13.43
CA LEU A 218 -18.15 1.03 -14.70
C LEU A 218 -18.39 -0.48 -14.56
N ARG A 219 -18.62 -1.03 -13.36
CA ARG A 219 -18.75 -2.49 -13.12
C ARG A 219 -19.82 -3.19 -13.97
N GLY A 220 -20.88 -2.48 -14.37
CA GLY A 220 -21.92 -2.99 -15.27
C GLY A 220 -21.53 -3.01 -16.76
N LEU A 221 -20.36 -2.46 -17.11
CA LEU A 221 -19.85 -2.27 -18.48
C LEU A 221 -18.41 -2.82 -18.57
N PRO A 222 -18.23 -4.16 -18.58
CA PRO A 222 -16.93 -4.80 -18.38
C PRO A 222 -15.88 -4.42 -19.43
N GLU A 223 -16.29 -4.18 -20.68
CA GLU A 223 -15.38 -3.71 -21.73
C GLU A 223 -14.79 -2.33 -21.40
N LEU A 224 -15.63 -1.38 -20.97
CA LEU A 224 -15.19 -0.03 -20.59
C LEU A 224 -14.35 -0.04 -19.31
N ALA A 225 -14.73 -0.86 -18.33
CA ALA A 225 -13.93 -1.04 -17.11
C ALA A 225 -12.53 -1.59 -17.44
N GLY A 226 -12.45 -2.60 -18.33
CA GLY A 226 -11.19 -3.17 -18.80
C GLY A 226 -10.34 -2.16 -19.57
N GLU A 227 -10.95 -1.36 -20.45
CA GLU A 227 -10.28 -0.28 -21.16
C GLU A 227 -9.74 0.81 -20.21
N PHE A 228 -10.50 1.16 -19.18
CA PHE A 228 -10.07 2.13 -18.16
C PHE A 228 -8.89 1.57 -17.37
N ALA A 229 -8.98 0.33 -16.88
CA ALA A 229 -7.90 -0.33 -16.15
C ALA A 229 -6.61 -0.43 -16.98
N ALA A 230 -6.71 -0.78 -18.27
CA ALA A 230 -5.56 -0.85 -19.17
C ALA A 230 -4.91 0.52 -19.42
N ARG A 231 -5.71 1.60 -19.50
CA ARG A 231 -5.19 2.97 -19.61
C ARG A 231 -4.49 3.40 -18.33
N LEU A 232 -5.08 3.11 -17.17
CA LEU A 232 -4.47 3.36 -15.87
C LEU A 232 -3.11 2.64 -15.76
N ASP A 233 -3.06 1.35 -16.07
CA ASP A 233 -1.85 0.52 -16.11
C ASP A 233 -0.75 1.15 -17.00
N ALA A 234 -1.12 1.59 -18.20
CA ALA A 234 -0.19 2.20 -19.15
C ALA A 234 0.38 3.54 -18.68
N VAL A 235 -0.45 4.42 -18.10
CA VAL A 235 -0.04 5.74 -17.58
C VAL A 235 0.87 5.58 -16.38
N VAL A 236 0.50 4.72 -15.43
CA VAL A 236 1.33 4.43 -14.26
C VAL A 236 2.66 3.82 -14.69
N GLY A 237 2.65 2.91 -15.68
CA GLY A 237 3.88 2.35 -16.24
C GLY A 237 4.78 3.35 -16.96
N LEU A 238 4.21 4.40 -17.57
CA LEU A 238 5.01 5.51 -18.11
C LEU A 238 5.73 6.26 -17.00
N ALA A 239 5.03 6.60 -15.91
CA ALA A 239 5.63 7.24 -14.75
C ALA A 239 6.74 6.37 -14.13
N SER A 240 6.51 5.06 -13.97
CA SER A 240 7.54 4.12 -13.48
C SER A 240 8.80 4.12 -14.35
N ARG A 241 8.69 4.24 -15.69
CA ARG A 241 9.88 4.36 -16.57
C ARG A 241 10.65 5.65 -16.33
N MET A 242 9.96 6.77 -16.10
CA MET A 242 10.59 8.06 -15.81
C MET A 242 11.28 8.03 -14.45
N LEU A 243 10.64 7.46 -13.43
CA LEU A 243 11.20 7.31 -12.08
C LEU A 243 12.50 6.48 -12.08
N LEU A 244 12.63 5.52 -12.99
CA LEU A 244 13.79 4.64 -13.11
C LEU A 244 14.87 5.16 -14.09
N THR A 245 14.84 6.46 -14.44
CA THR A 245 15.88 7.07 -15.28
C THR A 245 17.25 6.94 -14.61
N PRO A 246 18.25 6.28 -15.21
CA PRO A 246 19.55 6.10 -14.58
C PRO A 246 20.27 7.43 -14.33
N LEU A 247 20.85 7.60 -13.14
CA LEU A 247 21.53 8.84 -12.70
C LEU A 247 23.07 8.73 -12.72
N GLY A 248 23.62 7.76 -13.45
CA GLY A 248 25.06 7.42 -13.43
C GLY A 248 25.40 6.34 -12.39
N ARG A 249 26.63 5.80 -12.42
CA ARG A 249 27.05 4.74 -11.48
C ARG A 249 26.96 5.24 -10.03
N TRP A 250 26.16 4.57 -9.21
CA TRP A 250 26.16 4.76 -7.76
C TRP A 250 27.40 4.05 -7.20
N ASP A 251 28.24 4.78 -6.46
CA ASP A 251 29.30 4.22 -5.61
C ASP A 251 28.89 4.38 -4.14
N PRO A 252 28.52 3.30 -3.42
CA PRO A 252 28.12 3.40 -2.01
C PRO A 252 29.30 3.76 -1.09
N GLY A 253 30.54 3.65 -1.60
CA GLY A 253 31.79 3.85 -0.86
C GLY A 253 32.54 5.14 -1.20
N ALA A 254 32.06 5.96 -2.14
CA ALA A 254 32.63 7.28 -2.41
C ALA A 254 32.19 8.27 -1.31
N ARG A 255 32.86 8.21 -0.16
CA ARG A 255 32.89 9.28 0.86
C ARG A 255 34.32 9.75 1.04
#